data_AF-A0A933FAM6-F1
#
_entry.id   AF-A0A933FAM6-F1
#
_cell.length_a   1.000
_cell.length_b   1.000
_cell.length_c   1.000
_cell.angle_alpha   90.00
_cell.angle_beta   90.00
_cell.angle_gamma   90.00
#
_symmetry.space_group_name_H-M   'P 1'
#
loop_
_entity.id
_entity.type
_entity.pdbx_description
1 polymer ?
#
loop_
_entity_poly.entity_id
_entity_poly.type
_entity_poly.pdbx_seq_one_letter_code
_entity_poly.pdbx_strand_id
1 'polypeptide(L)' 'MLKRKRAYQRPKVCKFCIDKIEAVDYRDVRRLRNFVTDRGKMIP' A
#
# COMPACT_ATOMS: atom_id res chain seq x y z
N MET A 1 24.71 26.56 -14.81
CA MET A 1 24.18 25.17 -14.85
C MET A 1 23.41 24.89 -13.56
N LEU A 2 22.08 24.98 -13.58
CA LEU A 2 21.26 24.67 -12.40
C LEU A 2 21.18 23.15 -12.22
N LYS A 3 21.90 22.61 -11.21
CA LYS A 3 21.78 21.20 -10.81
C LYS A 3 20.32 20.96 -10.41
N ARG A 4 19.57 20.22 -11.23
CA ARG A 4 18.22 19.74 -10.90
C ARG A 4 18.31 18.99 -9.57
N LYS A 5 17.79 19.57 -8.48
CA LYS A 5 17.57 18.84 -7.23
C LYS A 5 16.73 17.63 -7.59
N ARG A 6 17.28 16.43 -7.43
CA ARG A 6 16.54 15.17 -7.61
C ARG A 6 15.33 15.27 -6.67
N ALA A 7 14.14 15.45 -7.23
CA ALA A 7 12.91 15.51 -6.45
C ALA A 7 12.83 14.21 -5.65
N TYR A 8 12.65 14.32 -4.33
CA TYR A 8 12.51 13.16 -3.46
C TYR A 8 11.35 12.30 -3.96
N GLN A 9 11.66 11.15 -4.55
CA GLN A 9 10.66 10.17 -4.97
C GLN A 9 10.35 9.31 -3.75
N ARG A 10 9.10 9.35 -3.28
CA ARG A 10 8.66 8.43 -2.24
C ARG A 10 8.70 7.01 -2.81
N PRO A 11 9.32 6.04 -2.11
CA PRO A 11 9.33 4.66 -2.57
C PRO A 11 7.90 4.13 -2.64
N LYS A 12 7.61 3.34 -3.67
CA LYS A 12 6.32 2.63 -3.79
C LYS A 12 6.36 1.46 -2.82
N VAL A 13 5.73 1.62 -1.67
CA VAL A 13 5.62 0.58 -0.64
C VAL A 13 4.15 0.26 -0.38
N CYS A 14 3.87 -1.01 -0.11
CA CYS A 14 2.53 -1.48 0.20
C CYS A 14 2.07 -0.94 1.57
N LYS A 15 0.75 -0.85 1.80
CA LYS A 15 0.21 -0.40 3.11
C LYS A 15 0.70 -1.28 4.26
N PHE A 16 0.75 -2.60 4.07
CA PHE A 16 1.26 -3.54 5.08
C PHE A 16 2.74 -3.30 5.41
N CYS A 17 3.52 -2.90 4.42
CA CYS A 17 4.94 -2.62 4.52
C CYS A 17 5.19 -1.33 5.34
N ILE A 18 4.31 -0.33 5.19
CA ILE A 18 4.33 0.91 5.98
C ILE A 18 3.94 0.61 7.43
N ASP A 19 2.88 -0.18 7.63
CA ASP A 19 2.33 -0.51 8.94
C ASP A 19 3.16 -1.60 9.67
N LYS A 20 4.19 -2.15 9.03
CA LYS A 20 5.06 -3.24 9.52
C LYS A 20 4.27 -4.44 10.05
N ILE A 21 3.22 -4.83 9.32
CA ILE A 21 2.36 -5.96 9.67
C ILE A 21 3.01 -7.25 9.14
N GLU A 22 3.40 -8.16 10.03
CA GLU A 22 4.07 -9.42 9.67
C GLU A 22 3.07 -10.50 9.19
N ALA A 23 1.84 -10.49 9.71
CA ALA A 23 0.80 -11.45 9.35
C ALA A 23 -0.56 -10.76 9.19
N VAL A 24 -1.29 -11.15 8.14
CA VAL A 24 -2.66 -10.67 7.88
C VAL A 24 -3.65 -11.72 8.37
N ASP A 25 -4.45 -11.38 9.38
CA ASP A 25 -5.56 -12.24 9.83
C ASP A 25 -6.76 -12.08 8.87
N TYR A 26 -7.36 -13.21 8.48
CA TYR A 26 -8.58 -13.25 7.66
C TYR A 26 -9.79 -12.67 8.38
N ARG A 27 -9.76 -12.60 9.72
CA ARG A 27 -10.81 -12.00 10.52
C ARG A 27 -10.78 -10.46 10.49
N ASP A 28 -9.69 -9.85 10.03
CA ASP A 28 -9.59 -8.40 9.92
C ASP A 28 -10.24 -7.88 8.62
N VAL A 29 -11.58 -7.93 8.62
CA VAL A 29 -12.41 -7.48 7.50
C VAL A 29 -12.17 -6.00 7.17
N ARG A 30 -11.84 -5.18 8.18
CA ARG A 30 -11.62 -3.74 8.02
C ARG A 30 -10.37 -3.47 7.18
N ARG A 31 -9.29 -4.22 7.39
CA ARG A 31 -8.07 -4.09 6.58
C ARG A 31 -8.26 -4.66 5.18
N LEU A 32 -8.86 -5.84 5.06
CA LEU A 32 -9.07 -6.52 3.78
C LEU A 32 -9.97 -5.73 2.82
N ARG A 33 -10.97 -5.01 3.35
CA ARG A 33 -11.88 -4.18 2.53
C ARG A 33 -11.15 -3.14 1.65
N ASN A 34 -9.99 -2.66 2.08
CA ASN A 34 -9.21 -1.68 1.31
C ASN A 34 -8.51 -2.27 0.06
N PHE A 35 -8.43 -3.60 -0.04
CA PHE A 35 -7.77 -4.33 -1.12
C PHE A 35 -8.77 -5.03 -2.04
N VAL A 36 -10.05 -4.76 -1.86
CA VAL A 36 -11.16 -5.35 -2.60
C VAL A 36 -11.87 -4.22 -3.35
N THR A 37 -12.12 -4.44 -4.64
CA THR A 37 -12.93 -3.55 -5.47
C THR A 37 -14.40 -3.59 -5.04
N ASP A 38 -15.21 -2.60 -5.41
CA ASP A 38 -16.65 -2.59 -5.07
C ASP A 38 -17.42 -3.83 -5.56
N ARG A 39 -16.88 -4.52 -6.58
CA ARG A 39 -17.42 -5.77 -7.14
C ARG A 39 -16.92 -7.03 -6.44
N GLY A 40 -16.13 -6.92 -5.37
CA GLY A 40 -15.60 -8.07 -4.63
C GLY A 40 -14.36 -8.72 -5.23
N LYS A 41 -13.79 -8.17 -6.31
CA LYS A 41 -12.52 -8.68 -6.88
C LYS A 41 -11.32 -8.08 -6.15
N MET A 42 -10.25 -8.85 -5.95
CA MET A 42 -8.98 -8.32 -5.45
C MET A 42 -8.37 -7.32 -6.41
N ILE A 43 -7.77 -6.27 -5.86
CA ILE A 43 -7.05 -5.23 -6.60
C ILE A 43 -5.67 -5.78 -6.98
N PRO A 44 -5.25 -5.67 -8.26
CA PRO A 44 -3.93 -6.09 -8.72
C PRO A 44 -2.81 -5.14 -8.26
#